data_AF-S7V8R9-F1
#
_entry.id   AF-S7V8R9-F1
#
_cell.length_a   1.000
_cell.length_b   1.000
_cell.length_c   1.000
_cell.angle_alpha   90.00
_cell.angle_beta   90.00
_cell.angle_gamma   90.00
#
_symmetry.space_group_name_H-M   'P 1'
#
loop_
_entity.id
_entity.type
_entity.pdbx_description
1 polymer ?
#
loop_
_entity_poly.entity_id
_entity_poly.type
_entity_poly.pdbx_seq_one_letter_code
_entity_poly.pdbx_strand_id
1 'polypeptide(L)'
;MLAGAWIDWEKGMKVQQSDAVVSDGRIYRVKMPADATLFESTTRPDFKSGTKVLDGITWVMTQEIISYNAGVRNVVFRNIQLEKPRIPFSIQFDMGRYNRSYYPGAKIPVQENIVFDNVKVLYDKDIPLVQVTTPVNMISIINSRLKNRVFKFYGNEVFPDYLKPNTISEFGKTHINIHGCVFDHQGEMILLENSAKGKEIEIKTSSNMEIGENFSAKIIDEVGKVSVQSDLTGLENK
;
A
#
# COMPACT_ATOMS: atom_id res chain seq x y z
N MET A 1 3.25 -3.38 4.99
CA MET A 1 3.27 -4.41 3.94
C MET A 1 3.76 -3.76 2.67
N LEU A 2 4.86 -4.27 2.12
CA LEU A 2 5.49 -3.77 0.90
C LEU A 2 5.30 -4.81 -0.20
N ALA A 3 4.92 -4.33 -1.37
CA ALA A 3 4.92 -5.11 -2.60
C ALA A 3 5.91 -4.49 -3.58
N GLY A 4 6.31 -5.26 -4.59
CA GLY A 4 7.23 -4.76 -5.60
C GLY A 4 7.21 -5.53 -6.90
N ALA A 5 7.67 -4.91 -7.98
CA ALA A 5 7.70 -5.52 -9.30
C ALA A 5 8.86 -4.99 -10.13
N TRP A 6 9.32 -5.79 -11.06
CA TRP A 6 10.48 -5.48 -11.87
C TRP A 6 10.29 -6.01 -13.29
N ILE A 7 11.14 -5.55 -14.19
CA ILE A 7 11.12 -5.89 -15.61
C ILE A 7 12.43 -6.59 -15.99
N ASP A 8 12.48 -7.09 -17.22
CA ASP A 8 13.74 -7.52 -17.82
C ASP A 8 14.71 -6.33 -17.95
N TRP A 9 15.99 -6.61 -17.78
CA TRP A 9 17.04 -5.63 -18.00
C TRP A 9 17.11 -5.24 -19.48
N GLU A 10 17.23 -3.95 -19.73
CA GLU A 10 17.45 -3.40 -21.07
C GLU A 10 18.61 -2.42 -21.06
N LYS A 11 19.37 -2.38 -22.16
CA LYS A 11 20.50 -1.47 -22.30
C LYS A 11 20.02 -0.03 -22.27
N GLY A 12 20.66 0.80 -21.44
CA GLY A 12 20.34 2.22 -21.27
C GLY A 12 19.26 2.48 -20.21
N MET A 13 18.77 1.44 -19.51
CA MET A 13 17.76 1.63 -18.47
C MET A 13 18.31 2.46 -17.31
N LYS A 14 17.46 3.35 -16.77
CA LYS A 14 17.80 4.21 -15.64
C LYS A 14 17.42 3.54 -14.34
N VAL A 15 18.40 3.35 -13.46
CA VAL A 15 18.21 2.67 -12.17
C VAL A 15 18.67 3.53 -11.00
N GLN A 16 18.08 3.32 -9.84
CA GLN A 16 18.44 3.95 -8.57
C GLN A 16 18.56 2.89 -7.47
N GLN A 17 18.93 3.33 -6.27
CA GLN A 17 19.03 2.45 -5.12
C GLN A 17 17.77 1.58 -4.95
N SER A 18 17.99 0.30 -4.66
CA SER A 18 16.99 -0.75 -4.46
C SER A 18 16.22 -1.25 -5.68
N ASP A 19 16.45 -0.70 -6.89
CA ASP A 19 15.84 -1.26 -8.09
C ASP A 19 16.22 -2.72 -8.30
N ALA A 20 15.26 -3.51 -8.76
CA ALA A 20 15.46 -4.88 -9.17
C ALA A 20 15.17 -5.04 -10.67
N VAL A 21 15.88 -5.96 -11.32
CA VAL A 21 15.69 -6.31 -12.73
C VAL A 21 15.88 -7.81 -12.91
N VAL A 22 15.21 -8.40 -13.89
CA VAL A 22 15.47 -9.77 -14.35
C VAL A 22 16.53 -9.72 -15.44
N SER A 23 17.56 -10.53 -15.30
CA SER A 23 18.59 -10.72 -16.33
C SER A 23 19.11 -12.14 -16.25
N ASP A 24 19.30 -12.79 -17.41
CA ASP A 24 19.87 -14.15 -17.45
C ASP A 24 19.17 -15.18 -16.56
N GLY A 25 17.83 -15.09 -16.48
CA GLY A 25 17.04 -15.96 -15.62
C GLY A 25 17.29 -15.75 -14.12
N ARG A 26 17.82 -14.59 -13.71
CA ARG A 26 18.09 -14.24 -12.30
C ARG A 26 17.58 -12.84 -12.00
N ILE A 27 17.40 -12.55 -10.72
CA ILE A 27 17.07 -11.21 -10.25
C ILE A 27 18.33 -10.55 -9.71
N TYR A 28 18.59 -9.34 -10.18
CA TYR A 28 19.66 -8.48 -9.71
C TYR A 28 19.09 -7.23 -9.08
N ARG A 29 19.71 -6.78 -7.99
CA ARG A 29 19.31 -5.58 -7.27
C ARG A 29 20.44 -4.57 -7.20
N VAL A 30 20.11 -3.30 -7.39
CA VAL A 30 21.02 -2.17 -7.20
C VAL A 30 21.25 -1.94 -5.71
N LYS A 31 22.52 -1.83 -5.31
CA LYS A 31 22.96 -1.52 -3.94
C LYS A 31 23.87 -0.29 -3.93
N MET A 32 23.26 0.88 -3.93
CA MET A 32 23.92 2.19 -3.88
C MET A 32 23.46 3.00 -2.66
N PRO A 33 24.14 4.09 -2.29
CA PRO A 33 23.62 5.03 -1.30
C PRO A 33 22.24 5.57 -1.69
N ALA A 34 21.39 5.84 -0.71
CA ALA A 34 20.09 6.48 -0.91
C ALA A 34 20.24 8.00 -1.08
N ASP A 35 20.97 8.44 -2.10
CA ASP A 35 21.32 9.85 -2.35
C ASP A 35 20.55 10.49 -3.53
N ALA A 36 19.58 9.75 -4.08
CA ALA A 36 18.77 10.12 -5.24
C ALA A 36 19.52 10.15 -6.59
N THR A 37 20.72 9.56 -6.66
CA THR A 37 21.44 9.39 -7.92
C THR A 37 20.73 8.37 -8.83
N LEU A 38 20.48 8.78 -10.07
CA LEU A 38 20.04 7.91 -11.16
C LEU A 38 21.26 7.49 -12.00
N PHE A 39 21.46 6.18 -12.12
CA PHE A 39 22.50 5.58 -12.93
C PHE A 39 21.94 5.06 -14.24
N GLU A 40 22.76 5.00 -15.28
CA GLU A 40 22.42 4.34 -16.54
C GLU A 40 23.15 3.01 -16.63
N SER A 41 22.41 1.92 -16.76
CA SER A 41 23.00 0.60 -16.95
C SER A 41 23.14 0.30 -18.44
N THR A 42 24.38 0.19 -18.90
CA THR A 42 24.72 -0.14 -20.29
C THR A 42 25.32 -1.53 -20.44
N THR A 43 25.80 -2.09 -19.32
CA THR A 43 26.36 -3.43 -19.20
C THR A 43 25.40 -4.33 -18.43
N ARG A 44 24.98 -5.43 -19.06
CA ARG A 44 24.05 -6.40 -18.47
C ARG A 44 24.68 -7.13 -17.27
N PRO A 45 23.98 -7.26 -16.12
CA PRO A 45 24.42 -8.15 -15.05
C PRO A 45 24.10 -9.62 -15.39
N ASP A 46 25.11 -10.49 -15.32
CA ASP A 46 25.03 -11.92 -15.71
C ASP A 46 25.76 -12.88 -14.76
N PHE A 47 26.28 -12.37 -13.64
CA PHE A 47 27.09 -13.15 -12.72
C PHE A 47 26.23 -14.03 -11.80
N LYS A 48 26.69 -15.26 -11.56
CA LYS A 48 25.90 -16.28 -10.88
C LYS A 48 25.71 -16.07 -9.38
N SER A 49 26.54 -15.25 -8.72
CA SER A 49 26.49 -15.06 -7.27
C SER A 49 27.23 -13.82 -6.81
N GLY A 50 26.84 -13.28 -5.65
CA GLY A 50 27.58 -12.20 -4.98
C GLY A 50 27.24 -10.82 -5.53
N THR A 51 28.27 -9.99 -5.68
CA THR A 51 28.14 -8.57 -6.05
C THR A 51 29.17 -8.23 -7.12
N LYS A 52 28.80 -7.39 -8.09
CA LYS A 52 29.72 -6.86 -9.11
C LYS A 52 29.41 -5.39 -9.39
N VAL A 53 30.45 -4.60 -9.61
CA VAL A 53 30.31 -3.21 -10.07
C VAL A 53 30.34 -3.20 -11.60
N LEU A 54 29.27 -2.70 -12.21
CA LEU A 54 29.12 -2.51 -13.66
C LEU A 54 28.58 -1.10 -13.91
N ASP A 55 29.18 -0.32 -14.82
CA ASP A 55 28.77 1.07 -15.10
C ASP A 55 28.78 1.99 -13.85
N GLY A 56 29.63 1.68 -12.86
CA GLY A 56 29.62 2.37 -11.56
C GLY A 56 28.45 1.97 -10.63
N ILE A 57 27.62 1.01 -11.05
CA ILE A 57 26.47 0.48 -10.30
C ILE A 57 26.91 -0.80 -9.59
N THR A 58 26.72 -0.84 -8.29
CA THR A 58 26.88 -2.08 -7.52
C THR A 58 25.64 -2.95 -7.67
N TRP A 59 25.76 -4.01 -8.47
CA TRP A 59 24.72 -5.02 -8.67
C TRP A 59 24.92 -6.19 -7.72
N VAL A 60 23.82 -6.69 -7.15
CA VAL A 60 23.80 -7.87 -6.28
C VAL A 60 22.91 -8.92 -6.92
N MET A 61 23.39 -10.15 -7.09
CA MET A 61 22.56 -11.29 -7.50
C MET A 61 21.75 -11.73 -6.29
N THR A 62 20.41 -11.69 -6.37
CA THR A 62 19.53 -11.95 -5.23
C THR A 62 18.74 -13.25 -5.32
N GLN A 63 18.31 -13.67 -6.51
CA GLN A 63 17.46 -14.86 -6.68
C GLN A 63 17.75 -15.58 -8.00
N GLU A 64 17.75 -16.91 -7.95
CA GLU A 64 17.89 -17.80 -9.12
C GLU A 64 16.54 -18.16 -9.75
N ILE A 65 15.45 -18.08 -9.00
CA ILE A 65 14.11 -18.33 -9.48
C ILE A 65 13.47 -16.98 -9.81
N ILE A 66 13.07 -16.81 -11.07
CA ILE A 66 12.42 -15.59 -11.51
C ILE A 66 10.97 -15.53 -11.02
N SER A 67 10.62 -14.37 -10.47
CA SER A 67 9.26 -13.83 -10.45
C SER A 67 9.36 -12.43 -11.05
N TYR A 68 8.27 -11.84 -11.54
CA TYR A 68 8.26 -10.43 -12.00
C TYR A 68 7.59 -9.50 -10.99
N ASN A 69 6.95 -10.07 -9.97
CA ASN A 69 6.36 -9.29 -8.89
C ASN A 69 6.31 -10.07 -7.58
N ALA A 70 6.15 -9.31 -6.50
CA ALA A 70 5.91 -9.78 -5.16
C ALA A 70 4.72 -8.99 -4.60
N GLY A 71 3.64 -9.69 -4.30
CA GLY A 71 2.45 -9.14 -3.65
C GLY A 71 2.18 -9.87 -2.34
N VAL A 72 1.65 -9.14 -1.36
CA VAL A 72 1.24 -9.72 -0.07
C VAL A 72 -0.21 -10.18 -0.17
N ARG A 73 -0.46 -11.46 0.14
CA ARG A 73 -1.76 -12.11 -0.08
C ARG A 73 -2.15 -12.96 1.13
N ASN A 74 -3.43 -12.97 1.48
CA ASN A 74 -4.02 -13.83 2.51
C ASN A 74 -3.33 -13.68 3.87
N VAL A 75 -3.22 -12.44 4.34
CA VAL A 75 -2.57 -12.12 5.64
C VAL A 75 -3.63 -11.73 6.66
N VAL A 76 -3.55 -12.32 7.84
CA VAL A 76 -4.41 -12.03 8.99
C VAL A 76 -3.58 -11.45 10.12
N PHE A 77 -3.89 -10.22 10.54
CA PHE A 77 -3.40 -9.62 11.77
C PHE A 77 -4.44 -9.85 12.85
N ARG A 78 -4.09 -10.61 13.89
CA ARG A 78 -5.05 -11.05 14.91
C ARG A 78 -4.58 -10.77 16.33
N ASN A 79 -5.52 -10.37 17.20
CA ASN A 79 -5.32 -10.19 18.64
C ASN A 79 -4.23 -9.14 18.96
N ILE A 80 -4.42 -7.92 18.47
CA ILE A 80 -3.43 -6.83 18.62
C ILE A 80 -4.06 -5.67 19.39
N GLN A 81 -3.31 -5.13 20.34
CA GLN A 81 -3.64 -3.87 21.01
C GLN A 81 -2.68 -2.77 20.55
N LEU A 82 -3.22 -1.60 20.23
CA LEU A 82 -2.48 -0.47 19.67
C LEU A 82 -2.52 0.70 20.66
N GLU A 83 -1.46 0.83 21.45
CA GLU A 83 -1.32 1.86 22.49
C GLU A 83 -0.62 3.13 22.00
N LYS A 84 0.41 2.98 21.16
CA LYS A 84 1.21 4.11 20.68
C LYS A 84 0.56 4.76 19.46
N PRO A 85 0.33 6.09 19.46
CA PRO A 85 -0.23 6.79 18.31
C PRO A 85 0.81 6.87 17.17
N ARG A 86 0.64 6.00 16.18
CA ARG A 86 1.36 5.97 14.90
C ARG A 86 0.49 5.22 13.90
N ILE A 87 0.76 5.35 12.60
CA ILE A 87 0.10 4.53 11.57
C ILE A 87 0.37 3.05 11.88
N PRO A 88 -0.63 2.26 12.30
CA PRO A 88 -0.41 0.88 12.73
C PRO A 88 -0.14 -0.05 11.56
N PHE A 89 -0.94 0.08 10.49
CA PHE A 89 -0.83 -0.74 9.30
C PHE A 89 -0.71 0.14 8.07
N SER A 90 0.37 -0.06 7.32
CA SER A 90 0.55 0.58 6.02
C SER A 90 0.64 -0.48 4.93
N ILE A 91 -0.20 -0.35 3.90
CA ILE A 91 -0.28 -1.18 2.70
C ILE A 91 0.25 -0.29 1.58
N GLN A 92 1.56 -0.34 1.31
CA GLN A 92 2.19 0.72 0.54
C GLN A 92 3.12 0.22 -0.58
N PHE A 93 3.24 1.07 -1.59
CA PHE A 93 4.45 1.18 -2.39
C PHE A 93 5.29 2.36 -1.92
N ASP A 94 6.59 2.17 -1.95
CA ASP A 94 7.54 3.27 -1.90
C ASP A 94 7.80 3.71 -3.34
N MET A 95 7.53 4.96 -3.68
CA MET A 95 7.85 5.51 -5.02
C MET A 95 8.45 6.89 -4.81
N GLY A 96 9.70 6.90 -4.38
CA GLY A 96 10.42 8.10 -3.99
C GLY A 96 11.69 8.31 -4.79
N ARG A 97 12.32 9.46 -4.54
CA ARG A 97 13.62 9.81 -5.13
C ARG A 97 14.75 8.85 -4.74
N TYR A 98 14.57 8.07 -3.67
CA TYR A 98 15.61 7.21 -3.10
C TYR A 98 15.43 5.73 -3.40
N ASN A 99 14.18 5.29 -3.64
CA ASN A 99 13.81 3.91 -3.86
C ASN A 99 12.46 3.86 -4.57
N ARG A 100 12.23 2.78 -5.32
CA ARG A 100 10.91 2.46 -5.86
C ARG A 100 10.58 1.00 -5.62
N SER A 101 9.34 0.74 -5.26
CA SER A 101 8.76 -0.58 -5.06
C SER A 101 8.62 -1.31 -6.39
N TYR A 102 8.32 -0.59 -7.47
CA TYR A 102 8.26 -1.19 -8.79
C TYR A 102 8.92 -0.33 -9.86
N TYR A 103 9.45 -1.00 -10.88
CA TYR A 103 10.03 -0.34 -12.04
C TYR A 103 8.91 0.10 -13.02
N PRO A 104 8.96 1.32 -13.59
CA PRO A 104 8.06 1.77 -14.66
C PRO A 104 7.85 0.74 -15.77
N GLY A 105 6.60 0.43 -16.11
CA GLY A 105 6.26 -0.58 -17.12
C GLY A 105 6.18 -2.02 -16.57
N ALA A 106 6.57 -2.26 -15.31
CA ALA A 106 6.30 -3.54 -14.65
C ALA A 106 4.79 -3.75 -14.44
N LYS A 107 4.35 -5.01 -14.48
CA LYS A 107 2.99 -5.37 -14.06
C LYS A 107 2.81 -5.03 -12.58
N ILE A 108 1.91 -4.09 -12.30
CA ILE A 108 1.67 -3.59 -10.93
C ILE A 108 1.17 -4.73 -10.03
N PRO A 109 1.82 -5.02 -8.90
CA PRO A 109 1.35 -6.04 -7.98
C PRO A 109 0.12 -5.55 -7.21
N VAL A 110 -0.86 -6.43 -7.06
CA VAL A 110 -2.04 -6.21 -6.24
C VAL A 110 -1.84 -6.94 -4.91
N GLN A 111 -2.09 -6.25 -3.80
CA GLN A 111 -2.16 -6.89 -2.48
C GLN A 111 -3.56 -7.48 -2.27
N GLU A 112 -3.66 -8.67 -1.68
CA GLU A 112 -4.92 -9.40 -1.71
C GLU A 112 -5.34 -9.96 -0.35
N ASN A 113 -6.63 -9.87 -0.05
CA ASN A 113 -7.28 -10.53 1.09
C ASN A 113 -6.58 -10.27 2.43
N ILE A 114 -6.56 -9.01 2.85
CA ILE A 114 -5.96 -8.60 4.12
C ILE A 114 -7.05 -8.55 5.20
N VAL A 115 -6.80 -9.17 6.34
CA VAL A 115 -7.77 -9.24 7.45
C VAL A 115 -7.17 -8.69 8.74
N PHE A 116 -7.92 -7.83 9.41
CA PHE A 116 -7.65 -7.36 10.77
C PHE A 116 -8.73 -7.92 11.69
N ASP A 117 -8.35 -8.80 12.61
CA ASP A 117 -9.27 -9.53 13.48
C ASP A 117 -8.95 -9.31 14.95
N ASN A 118 -9.91 -8.80 15.73
CA ASN A 118 -9.68 -8.45 17.14
C ASN A 118 -8.48 -7.50 17.32
N VAL A 119 -8.47 -6.43 16.52
CA VAL A 119 -7.54 -5.30 16.67
C VAL A 119 -8.22 -4.23 17.52
N LYS A 120 -7.52 -3.70 18.53
CA LYS A 120 -8.05 -2.70 19.46
C LYS A 120 -7.20 -1.44 19.43
N VAL A 121 -7.81 -0.32 19.08
CA VAL A 121 -7.17 1.00 19.12
C VAL A 121 -7.40 1.63 20.48
N LEU A 122 -6.32 1.84 21.25
CA LEU A 122 -6.39 2.38 22.62
C LEU A 122 -6.02 3.86 22.70
N TYR A 123 -5.19 4.36 21.78
CA TYR A 123 -4.86 5.78 21.70
C TYR A 123 -6.04 6.62 21.18
N ASP A 124 -6.04 7.90 21.52
CA ASP A 124 -7.05 8.88 21.12
C ASP A 124 -6.38 10.02 20.34
N LYS A 125 -6.00 9.70 19.11
CA LYS A 125 -5.34 10.60 18.17
C LYS A 125 -5.89 10.30 16.79
N ASP A 126 -6.20 11.36 16.03
CA ASP A 126 -6.69 11.26 14.66
C ASP A 126 -5.57 10.78 13.72
N ILE A 127 -5.37 9.47 13.70
CA ILE A 127 -4.39 8.74 12.89
C ILE A 127 -5.12 7.54 12.29
N PRO A 128 -5.07 7.33 10.96
CA PRO A 128 -5.71 6.19 10.33
C PRO A 128 -5.13 4.86 10.85
N LEU A 129 -6.01 3.89 11.12
CA LEU A 129 -5.62 2.50 11.41
C LEU A 129 -4.90 1.85 10.23
N VAL A 130 -5.41 2.08 9.02
CA VAL A 130 -4.89 1.51 7.77
C VAL A 130 -4.62 2.63 6.77
N GLN A 131 -3.37 2.74 6.36
CA GLN A 131 -2.95 3.60 5.27
C GLN A 131 -2.69 2.77 4.01
N VAL A 132 -3.16 3.22 2.84
CA VAL A 132 -3.06 2.49 1.58
C VAL A 132 -2.54 3.38 0.45
N THR A 133 -1.48 2.96 -0.23
CA THR A 133 -0.86 3.67 -1.39
C THR A 133 -0.62 2.79 -2.61
N THR A 134 -1.25 1.63 -2.64
CA THR A 134 -1.03 0.55 -3.61
C THR A 134 -2.37 -0.09 -3.97
N PRO A 135 -2.48 -0.76 -5.13
CA PRO A 135 -3.63 -1.60 -5.41
C PRO A 135 -3.80 -2.68 -4.33
N VAL A 136 -5.02 -2.79 -3.83
CA VAL A 136 -5.44 -3.82 -2.88
C VAL A 136 -6.86 -4.26 -3.24
N ASN A 137 -7.12 -5.56 -3.34
CA ASN A 137 -8.44 -6.03 -3.78
C ASN A 137 -9.48 -6.02 -2.63
N MET A 138 -9.08 -6.40 -1.43
CA MET A 138 -9.98 -6.67 -0.32
C MET A 138 -9.30 -6.43 1.03
N ILE A 139 -9.97 -5.67 1.89
CA ILE A 139 -9.61 -5.50 3.29
C ILE A 139 -10.82 -5.83 4.15
N SER A 140 -10.65 -6.70 5.15
CA SER A 140 -11.67 -6.97 6.16
C SER A 140 -11.20 -6.53 7.54
N ILE A 141 -12.05 -5.82 8.28
CA ILE A 141 -11.86 -5.53 9.70
C ILE A 141 -13.00 -6.21 10.45
N ILE A 142 -12.66 -7.15 11.33
CA ILE A 142 -13.63 -7.96 12.04
C ILE A 142 -13.35 -7.98 13.55
N ASN A 143 -14.41 -8.08 14.36
CA ASN A 143 -14.33 -8.25 15.81
C ASN A 143 -13.43 -7.22 16.53
N SER A 144 -13.29 -6.02 15.95
CA SER A 144 -12.28 -5.05 16.34
C SER A 144 -12.90 -3.86 17.07
N ARG A 145 -12.11 -3.15 17.89
CA ARG A 145 -12.53 -1.90 18.55
C ARG A 145 -11.82 -0.71 17.90
N LEU A 146 -12.62 0.14 17.27
CA LEU A 146 -12.18 1.28 16.47
C LEU A 146 -12.52 2.56 17.22
N LYS A 147 -11.52 3.41 17.42
CA LYS A 147 -11.64 4.64 18.23
C LYS A 147 -11.35 5.92 17.43
N ASN A 148 -10.65 5.79 16.31
CA ASN A 148 -10.20 6.90 15.48
C ASN A 148 -10.43 6.55 14.01
N ARG A 149 -10.00 7.44 13.12
CA ARG A 149 -10.01 7.23 11.66
C ARG A 149 -9.56 5.82 11.27
N VAL A 150 -10.28 5.18 10.35
CA VAL A 150 -9.96 3.80 9.95
C VAL A 150 -9.06 3.79 8.73
N PHE A 151 -9.53 4.35 7.61
CA PHE A 151 -8.85 4.24 6.34
C PHE A 151 -8.35 5.59 5.81
N LYS A 152 -7.15 5.57 5.24
CA LYS A 152 -6.65 6.63 4.38
C LYS A 152 -6.04 6.03 3.10
N PHE A 153 -6.62 6.36 1.96
CA PHE A 153 -6.15 6.01 0.63
C PHE A 153 -5.61 7.25 -0.08
N TYR A 154 -4.38 7.18 -0.58
CA TYR A 154 -3.76 8.22 -1.39
C TYR A 154 -2.83 7.60 -2.45
N GLY A 155 -2.50 8.32 -3.51
CA GLY A 155 -1.78 7.83 -4.68
C GLY A 155 -0.57 8.66 -5.10
N ASN A 156 -0.48 8.91 -6.41
CA ASN A 156 0.72 9.38 -7.11
C ASN A 156 1.10 10.84 -6.83
N GLU A 157 0.23 11.60 -6.17
CA GLU A 157 0.40 13.01 -5.83
C GLU A 157 1.65 13.30 -4.99
N VAL A 158 2.19 12.30 -4.28
CA VAL A 158 3.40 12.42 -3.46
C VAL A 158 4.70 11.99 -4.16
N PHE A 159 4.61 11.55 -5.43
CA PHE A 159 5.77 11.02 -6.15
C PHE A 159 6.62 12.11 -6.81
N PRO A 160 7.94 11.89 -7.01
CA PRO A 160 8.78 12.75 -7.84
C PRO A 160 8.24 12.91 -9.27
N ASP A 161 8.43 14.09 -9.88
CA ASP A 161 7.87 14.42 -11.20
C ASP A 161 8.25 13.44 -12.31
N TYR A 162 9.49 12.93 -12.32
CA TYR A 162 9.94 11.97 -13.33
C TYR A 162 9.25 10.58 -13.22
N LEU A 163 8.62 10.29 -12.07
CA LEU A 163 7.84 9.06 -11.86
C LEU A 163 6.36 9.28 -12.15
N LYS A 164 5.82 10.50 -12.00
CA LYS A 164 4.39 10.79 -12.19
C LYS A 164 3.80 10.27 -13.52
N PRO A 165 4.47 10.41 -14.69
CA PRO A 165 3.95 9.88 -15.95
C PRO A 165 3.85 8.35 -16.02
N ASN A 166 4.58 7.64 -15.16
CA ASN A 166 4.76 6.19 -15.19
C ASN A 166 4.09 5.47 -14.01
N THR A 167 3.20 6.16 -13.31
CA THR A 167 2.66 5.70 -12.02
C THR A 167 1.23 5.20 -12.12
N ILE A 168 0.81 4.43 -11.11
CA ILE A 168 -0.41 3.61 -11.07
C ILE A 168 -1.55 4.31 -11.81
N SER A 169 -1.83 3.87 -13.04
CA SER A 169 -2.97 4.37 -13.82
C SER A 169 -4.27 3.78 -13.29
N GLU A 170 -4.20 2.61 -12.65
CA GLU A 170 -5.33 1.84 -12.17
C GLU A 170 -5.04 1.29 -10.77
N PHE A 171 -5.67 1.85 -9.75
CA PHE A 171 -5.63 1.29 -8.40
C PHE A 171 -6.48 0.02 -8.25
N GLY A 172 -7.24 -0.33 -9.30
CA GLY A 172 -8.32 -1.30 -9.25
C GLY A 172 -9.41 -0.90 -8.24
N LYS A 173 -10.46 -1.72 -8.19
CA LYS A 173 -11.50 -1.61 -7.17
C LYS A 173 -11.03 -2.28 -5.86
N THR A 174 -11.27 -1.64 -4.72
CA THR A 174 -11.10 -2.25 -3.39
C THR A 174 -12.45 -2.55 -2.78
N HIS A 175 -12.61 -3.75 -2.25
CA HIS A 175 -13.73 -4.13 -1.40
C HIS A 175 -13.32 -4.04 0.06
N ILE A 176 -14.07 -3.30 0.87
CA ILE A 176 -13.86 -3.17 2.31
C ILE A 176 -15.06 -3.81 3.01
N ASN A 177 -14.78 -4.71 3.94
CA ASN A 177 -15.77 -5.31 4.83
C ASN A 177 -15.45 -4.94 6.28
N ILE A 178 -16.38 -4.32 7.00
CA ILE A 178 -16.25 -4.04 8.43
C ILE A 178 -17.41 -4.73 9.17
N HIS A 179 -17.09 -5.73 9.97
CA HIS A 179 -18.11 -6.61 10.54
C HIS A 179 -17.88 -6.90 12.02
N GLY A 180 -18.94 -6.84 12.84
CA GLY A 180 -18.83 -7.20 14.26
C GLY A 180 -17.90 -6.28 15.06
N CYS A 181 -17.71 -5.04 14.64
CA CYS A 181 -16.79 -4.10 15.28
C CYS A 181 -17.51 -3.18 16.27
N VAL A 182 -16.76 -2.68 17.25
CA VAL A 182 -17.21 -1.66 18.21
C VAL A 182 -16.60 -0.32 17.84
N PHE A 183 -17.44 0.66 17.57
CA PHE A 183 -17.07 2.06 17.30
C PHE A 183 -17.18 2.87 18.60
N ASP A 184 -16.03 3.26 19.11
CA ASP A 184 -15.82 3.95 20.39
C ASP A 184 -15.27 5.36 20.15
N HIS A 185 -15.86 6.08 19.19
CA HIS A 185 -15.50 7.45 18.86
C HIS A 185 -16.63 8.40 19.25
N GLN A 186 -16.28 9.55 19.82
CA GLN A 186 -17.25 10.57 20.21
C GLN A 186 -17.50 11.51 19.03
N GLY A 187 -18.75 11.72 18.63
CA GLY A 187 -19.10 12.61 17.52
C GLY A 187 -18.79 12.04 16.12
N GLU A 188 -18.44 12.93 15.18
CA GLU A 188 -18.20 12.58 13.77
C GLU A 188 -16.81 11.94 13.58
N MET A 189 -16.81 10.67 13.15
CA MET A 189 -15.63 9.89 12.82
C MET A 189 -15.41 9.81 11.31
N ILE A 190 -14.21 10.16 10.83
CA ILE A 190 -13.82 9.86 9.45
C ILE A 190 -13.56 8.35 9.34
N LEU A 191 -14.49 7.60 8.76
CA LEU A 191 -14.31 6.18 8.51
C LEU A 191 -13.27 5.97 7.41
N LEU A 192 -13.38 6.76 6.33
CA LEU A 192 -12.56 6.59 5.13
C LEU A 192 -12.28 7.92 4.45
N GLU A 193 -11.02 8.14 4.11
CA GLU A 193 -10.55 9.21 3.23
C GLU A 193 -9.97 8.59 1.96
N ASN A 194 -10.49 8.97 0.79
CA ASN A 194 -10.04 8.54 -0.52
C ASN A 194 -9.63 9.75 -1.38
N SER A 195 -8.36 10.12 -1.27
CA SER A 195 -7.74 11.16 -2.09
C SER A 195 -6.96 10.60 -3.27
N ALA A 196 -6.97 9.28 -3.47
CA ALA A 196 -6.33 8.64 -4.62
C ALA A 196 -7.19 8.83 -5.89
N LYS A 197 -6.66 9.56 -6.88
CA LYS A 197 -7.37 9.84 -8.14
C LYS A 197 -7.78 8.54 -8.85
N GLY A 198 -9.07 8.42 -9.18
CA GLY A 198 -9.60 7.26 -9.90
C GLY A 198 -9.69 5.98 -9.05
N LYS A 199 -9.42 6.05 -7.75
CA LYS A 199 -9.57 4.90 -6.85
C LYS A 199 -11.04 4.62 -6.58
N GLU A 200 -11.47 3.42 -6.93
CA GLU A 200 -12.81 2.92 -6.59
C GLU A 200 -12.78 2.06 -5.32
N ILE A 201 -13.71 2.34 -4.40
CA ILE A 201 -13.87 1.60 -3.16
C ILE A 201 -15.34 1.25 -2.96
N GLU A 202 -15.62 -0.02 -2.70
CA GLU A 202 -16.91 -0.47 -2.19
C GLU A 202 -16.75 -0.85 -0.73
N ILE A 203 -17.50 -0.21 0.16
CA ILE A 203 -17.46 -0.49 1.59
C ILE A 203 -18.79 -1.06 2.07
N LYS A 204 -18.71 -2.16 2.80
CA LYS A 204 -19.82 -2.77 3.51
C LYS A 204 -19.55 -2.81 4.99
N THR A 205 -20.52 -2.35 5.77
CA THR A 205 -20.49 -2.49 7.23
C THR A 205 -21.73 -3.25 7.71
N SER A 206 -21.57 -4.14 8.68
CA SER A 206 -22.70 -4.89 9.26
C SER A 206 -22.41 -5.42 10.66
N SER A 207 -23.46 -5.55 11.47
CA SER A 207 -23.39 -6.09 12.84
C SER A 207 -22.43 -5.31 13.75
N ASN A 208 -22.30 -4.00 13.53
CA ASN A 208 -21.44 -3.14 14.32
C ASN A 208 -22.19 -2.55 15.53
N MET A 209 -21.44 -2.15 16.54
CA MET A 209 -21.97 -1.50 17.74
C MET A 209 -21.34 -0.12 17.90
N GLU A 210 -22.18 0.89 18.07
CA GLU A 210 -21.79 2.27 18.32
C GLU A 210 -21.94 2.55 19.82
N ILE A 211 -20.85 2.91 20.50
CA ILE A 211 -20.87 3.18 21.95
C ILE A 211 -20.43 4.59 22.31
N GLY A 212 -19.93 5.35 21.33
CA GLY A 212 -19.59 6.76 21.53
C GLY A 212 -20.82 7.66 21.52
N GLU A 213 -20.81 8.72 22.33
CA GLU A 213 -21.89 9.70 22.36
C GLU A 213 -21.93 10.45 21.04
N ASN A 214 -23.14 10.61 20.49
CA ASN A 214 -23.40 11.29 19.22
C ASN A 214 -22.55 10.76 18.05
N PHE A 215 -22.17 9.48 18.09
CA PHE A 215 -21.37 8.88 17.03
C PHE A 215 -22.03 9.04 15.66
N SER A 216 -21.23 9.39 14.67
CA SER A 216 -21.60 9.28 13.25
C SER A 216 -20.36 9.02 12.40
N ALA A 217 -20.48 8.23 11.35
CA ALA A 217 -19.41 7.94 10.42
C ALA A 217 -19.49 8.83 9.18
N LYS A 218 -18.33 9.18 8.63
CA LYS A 218 -18.19 10.01 7.44
C LYS A 218 -17.17 9.44 6.46
N ILE A 219 -17.42 9.69 5.18
CA ILE A 219 -16.51 9.40 4.07
C ILE A 219 -16.10 10.72 3.41
N ILE A 220 -14.81 10.82 3.07
CA ILE A 220 -14.23 11.90 2.28
C ILE A 220 -13.72 11.27 0.98
N ASP A 221 -14.28 11.66 -0.17
CA ASP A 221 -14.04 11.04 -1.48
C ASP A 221 -13.73 12.06 -2.59
N GLU A 222 -12.78 12.97 -2.33
CA GLU A 222 -12.48 14.14 -3.16
C GLU A 222 -12.30 13.85 -4.66
N VAL A 223 -11.44 12.86 -4.99
CA VAL A 223 -11.02 12.55 -6.38
C VAL A 223 -11.13 11.07 -6.72
N GLY A 224 -11.59 10.27 -5.76
CA GLY A 224 -11.92 8.85 -5.93
C GLY A 224 -13.42 8.64 -5.99
N LYS A 225 -13.85 7.37 -6.02
CA LYS A 225 -15.27 6.99 -5.99
C LYS A 225 -15.50 5.99 -4.86
N VAL A 226 -16.50 6.24 -4.03
CA VAL A 226 -16.86 5.33 -2.93
C VAL A 226 -18.34 4.96 -3.03
N SER A 227 -18.65 3.67 -2.98
CA SER A 227 -20.02 3.14 -2.86
C SER A 227 -20.20 2.47 -1.51
N VAL A 228 -21.31 2.75 -0.83
CA VAL A 228 -21.50 2.38 0.58
C VAL A 228 -22.70 1.46 0.74
N GLN A 229 -22.58 0.50 1.65
CA GLN A 229 -23.71 -0.23 2.23
C GLN A 229 -23.42 -0.37 3.71
N SER A 230 -24.04 0.46 4.55
CA SER A 230 -23.61 0.66 5.93
C SER A 230 -24.76 0.54 6.92
N ASP A 231 -24.48 -0.12 8.05
CA ASP A 231 -25.28 -0.13 9.27
C ASP A 231 -24.87 0.95 10.28
N LEU A 232 -23.85 1.76 9.95
CA LEU A 232 -23.37 2.85 10.80
C LEU A 232 -24.15 4.15 10.57
N THR A 233 -24.49 4.81 11.68
CA THR A 233 -25.07 6.15 11.73
C THR A 233 -24.25 7.11 10.88
N GLY A 234 -24.91 7.94 10.06
CA GLY A 234 -24.26 8.92 9.15
C GLY A 234 -23.91 8.37 7.76
N LEU A 235 -23.94 7.05 7.57
CA LEU A 235 -23.67 6.40 6.27
C LEU A 235 -24.85 5.56 5.75
N GLU A 236 -25.95 5.48 6.50
CA GLU A 236 -27.19 4.83 6.07
C GLU A 236 -27.73 5.50 4.79
N ASN A 237 -27.90 4.73 3.72
CA ASN A 237 -28.46 5.16 2.42
C ASN A 237 -27.57 6.05 1.51
N LYS A 238 -26.24 5.97 1.63
CA LYS A 238 -25.30 6.55 0.65
C LYS A 238 -24.88 5.59 -0.45
#